data_AF-X1SMK1-F1
#
_entry.id   AF-X1SMK1-F1
#
_cell.length_a   1.000
_cell.length_b   1.000
_cell.length_c   1.000
_cell.angle_alpha   90.00
_cell.angle_beta   90.00
_cell.angle_gamma   90.00
#
_symmetry.space_group_name_H-M   'P 1'
#
loop_
_entity.id
_entity.type
_entity.pdbx_description
1 polymer ?
#
loop_
_entity_poly.entity_id
_entity_poly.type
_entity_poly.pdbx_seq_one_letter_code
_entity_poly.pdbx_strand_id
1 'polypeptide(L)' 'YWKWEVVDFALVPDSYKMINSGVLTPVVKASKGKIEIPGIRIFNEPIIAVNTR' A
#
# COMPACT_ATOMS: atom_id res chain seq x y z
N TYR A 1 -6.82 -4.46 -7.03
CA TYR A 1 -5.39 -4.46 -6.68
C TYR A 1 -5.22 -3.63 -5.43
N TRP A 2 -4.49 -4.17 -4.45
CA TRP A 2 -4.13 -3.40 -3.24
C TRP A 2 -3.02 -2.42 -3.58
N LYS A 3 -3.34 -1.14 -3.39
CA LYS A 3 -2.41 -0.02 -3.51
C LYS A 3 -2.20 0.61 -2.14
N TRP A 4 -1.09 1.32 -2.01
CA TRP A 4 -0.75 2.07 -0.81
C TRP A 4 -0.13 3.39 -1.23
N GLU A 5 -0.38 4.43 -0.44
CA GLU A 5 0.14 5.78 -0.67
C GLU A 5 0.64 6.34 0.65
N VAL A 6 1.80 7.00 0.62
CA VAL A 6 2.33 7.70 1.79
C VAL A 6 1.61 9.04 1.91
N VAL A 7 0.80 9.17 2.94
CA VAL A 7 0.09 10.42 3.27
C VAL A 7 1.01 11.35 4.06
N ASP A 8 1.78 10.79 4.99
CA ASP A 8 2.65 11.59 5.86
C ASP A 8 3.93 10.83 6.22
N PHE A 9 5.04 11.21 5.58
CA PHE A 9 6.33 10.56 5.75
C PHE A 9 6.90 10.71 7.17
N ALA A 10 6.53 11.78 7.89
CA ALA A 10 7.02 12.01 9.25
C ALA A 10 6.41 11.00 10.24
N LEU A 11 5.18 10.57 9.98
CA LEU A 11 4.46 9.57 10.76
C LEU A 11 4.82 8.12 10.40
N VAL A 12 5.43 7.89 9.24
CA VAL A 12 5.87 6.55 8.85
C VAL A 12 6.94 6.06 9.83
N PRO A 13 6.78 4.88 10.46
CA PRO A 13 7.82 4.32 11.31
C PRO A 13 9.12 4.12 10.51
N ASP A 14 10.29 4.36 11.08
CA ASP A 14 11.57 4.24 10.37
C ASP A 14 11.80 2.87 9.72
N SER A 15 11.24 1.81 10.30
CA SER A 15 11.21 0.46 9.70
C SER A 15 10.53 0.38 8.34
N TYR A 16 9.59 1.29 8.06
CA TYR A 16 8.88 1.44 6.78
C TYR A 16 9.37 2.65 5.96
N LYS A 17 10.11 3.59 6.56
CA LYS A 17 10.79 4.69 5.85
C LYS A 17 11.93 4.20 4.94
N MET A 18 12.48 3.01 5.21
CA MET A 18 13.24 2.24 4.23
C MET A 18 12.28 1.76 3.13
N ILE A 19 11.83 2.68 2.27
CA ILE A 19 10.98 2.41 1.12
C ILE A 19 11.83 1.65 0.09
N ASN A 20 12.00 0.37 0.33
CA ASN A 20 11.96 -0.59 -0.75
C ASN A 20 10.47 -0.84 -0.99
N SER A 21 9.90 -0.11 -1.94
CA SER A 21 8.55 -0.34 -2.46
C SER A 21 8.28 -1.83 -2.81
N GLY A 22 9.35 -2.61 -3.01
CA GLY A 22 9.33 -4.07 -3.15
C GLY A 22 8.92 -4.88 -1.91
N VAL A 23 9.00 -4.34 -0.69
CA VAL A 23 8.61 -5.05 0.56
C VAL A 23 7.22 -4.63 1.05
N LEU A 24 6.89 -3.35 0.93
CA LEU A 24 5.55 -2.84 1.31
C LEU A 24 4.45 -3.47 0.45
N THR A 25 4.68 -3.59 -0.85
CA THR A 25 3.69 -4.15 -1.78
C THR A 25 3.28 -5.59 -1.45
N PRO A 26 4.19 -6.56 -1.22
CA PRO A 26 3.81 -7.89 -0.81
C PRO A 26 3.20 -7.95 0.60
N VAL A 27 3.66 -7.13 1.56
CA VAL A 27 3.06 -7.08 2.91
C VAL A 27 1.63 -6.58 2.88
N VAL A 28 1.36 -5.50 2.13
CA VAL A 28 0.02 -4.93 1.96
C VAL A 28 -0.89 -5.92 1.22
N LYS A 29 -0.38 -6.61 0.20
CA LYS A 29 -1.12 -7.67 -0.51
C LYS A 29 -1.40 -8.89 0.37
N ALA A 30 -0.43 -9.35 1.15
CA ALA A 30 -0.56 -10.50 2.06
C ALA A 30 -1.54 -10.18 3.20
N SER A 31 -1.48 -8.96 3.72
CA SER A 31 -2.37 -8.51 4.80
C SER A 31 -3.78 -8.13 4.30
N LYS A 32 -4.01 -8.08 2.97
CA LYS A 32 -5.30 -7.67 2.37
C LYS A 32 -5.80 -6.33 2.96
N GLY A 33 -4.89 -5.39 3.15
CA GLY A 33 -5.19 -4.08 3.76
C GLY A 33 -5.62 -4.10 5.24
N LYS A 34 -5.40 -5.21 5.96
CA LYS A 34 -5.62 -5.27 7.42
C LYS A 34 -4.51 -4.61 8.24
N ILE A 35 -3.40 -4.25 7.60
CA ILE A 35 -2.30 -3.55 8.26
C ILE A 35 -2.59 -2.05 8.15
N GLU A 36 -2.61 -1.37 9.29
CA GLU A 36 -2.68 0.09 9.35
C GLU A 36 -1.28 0.58 9.69
N ILE A 37 -0.63 1.25 8.74
CA ILE A 37 0.69 1.84 8.96
C ILE A 37 0.48 3.35 9.12
N PRO A 38 0.92 3.95 10.24
CA PRO A 38 0.82 5.39 10.43
C PRO A 38 1.48 6.13 9.27
N GLY A 39 0.78 7.13 8.72
CA GLY A 39 1.27 7.89 7.56
C GLY A 39 1.18 7.16 6.22
N ILE A 40 0.68 5.93 6.14
CA ILE A 40 0.43 5.21 4.88
C ILE A 40 -1.05 4.83 4.76
N ARG A 41 -1.67 5.28 3.69
CA ARG A 41 -3.05 4.92 3.35
C ARG A 41 -3.05 3.74 2.40
N ILE A 42 -3.63 2.63 2.84
CA ILE A 42 -3.81 1.44 2.03
C ILE A 42 -5.25 1.42 1.51
N PHE A 43 -5.41 1.17 0.20
CA PHE A 43 -6.71 1.11 -0.43
C PHE A 43 -6.75 0.00 -1.47
N ASN A 44 -7.92 -0.64 -1.58
CA ASN A 44 -8.18 -1.61 -2.65
C ASN A 44 -8.78 -0.87 -3.83
N GLU A 45 -8.01 -0.69 -4.89
CA GLU A 45 -8.54 -0.18 -6.15
C GLU A 45 -9.09 -1.38 -6.94
N PRO A 46 -10.41 -1.51 -7.11
CA PRO A 46 -10.95 -2.58 -7.96
C PRO A 46 -10.38 -2.41 -9.37
N ILE A 47 -9.78 -3.47 -9.91
CA ILE A 47 -9.41 -3.42 -11.33
C ILE A 47 -10.71 -3.49 -12.10
N ILE A 48 -11.14 -2.34 -12.62
CA ILE A 48 -12.13 -2.33 -13.68
C ILE A 48 -11.34 -2.75 -14.92
N ALA A 49 -11.30 -4.05 -15.19
CA ALA A 49 -10.79 -4.56 -16.45
C ALA A 49 -11.78 -4.10 -17.53
N VAL A 50 -11.53 -2.93 -18.12
CA VAL A 50 -12.16 -2.55 -19.39
C VAL A 50 -11.64 -3.54 -20.43
N ASN A 51 -12.45 -4.56 -20.70
CA ASN A 51 -12.26 -5.44 -21.83
C ASN A 51 -12.76 -4.68 -23.05
N THR A 52 -11.91 -3.84 -23.66
CA THR A 52 -12.18 -3.30 -24.99
C THR A 52 -12.03 -4.48 -25.95
N ARG A 53 -13.15 -4.92 -26.53
CA ARG A 53 -13.18 -5.88 -27.64
C ARG A 53 -13.26 -5.14 -28.96
#